data_AF-A0A2S0N437-F1
#
_entry.id   AF-A0A2S0N437-F1
#
_cell.length_a   1.000
_cell.length_b   1.000
_cell.length_c   1.000
_cell.angle_alpha   90.00
_cell.angle_beta   90.00
_cell.angle_gamma   90.00
#
_symmetry.space_group_name_H-M   'P 1'
#
loop_
_entity.id
_entity.type
_entity.pdbx_description
1 polymer ?
#
loop_
_entity_poly.entity_id
_entity_poly.type
_entity_poly.pdbx_seq_one_letter_code
_entity_poly.pdbx_strand_id
1 'polypeptide(L)'
;MAASPKPKATPPVKAAAKPASHRAAPTKPFLRFFHSAELRKKTLSVLELIENAPDATAHRGALADVVIVLMKSGFDGYFLAPLKKAKAGFLVEQSATVGLMGAQQVIGSVTRNIIGRMDAPQLLSVCGSIREMME
;
A
#
# COMPACT_ATOMS: atom_id res chain seq x y z
N MET A 1 -39.03 51.71 54.29
CA MET A 1 -39.42 50.38 54.81
C MET A 1 -38.91 49.33 53.83
N ALA A 2 -37.86 48.59 54.21
CA ALA A 2 -37.85 47.12 54.39
C ALA A 2 -37.60 46.36 53.07
N ALA A 3 -36.74 45.35 52.94
CA ALA A 3 -35.74 44.73 53.81
C ALA A 3 -34.78 43.92 52.88
N SER A 4 -33.52 43.73 53.27
CA SER A 4 -32.61 42.79 52.61
C SER A 4 -32.97 41.33 52.92
N PRO A 5 -32.60 40.37 52.05
CA PRO A 5 -32.23 39.05 52.54
C PRO A 5 -30.92 38.48 51.94
N LYS A 6 -30.04 38.13 52.88
CA LYS A 6 -28.95 37.12 53.01
C LYS A 6 -28.36 36.35 51.80
N PRO A 7 -27.03 36.05 51.82
CA PRO A 7 -26.32 35.30 50.78
C PRO A 7 -26.44 33.77 50.94
N LYS A 8 -26.42 33.03 49.83
CA LYS A 8 -26.32 31.56 49.80
C LYS A 8 -24.93 31.11 49.35
N ALA A 9 -24.36 30.16 50.10
CA ALA A 9 -23.10 29.48 49.82
C ALA A 9 -23.26 28.33 48.80
N THR A 10 -22.10 27.93 48.26
CA THR A 10 -21.74 27.18 47.04
C THR A 10 -22.09 25.68 46.95
N PRO A 11 -21.90 25.10 45.74
CA PRO A 11 -21.20 23.81 45.63
C PRO A 11 -19.98 23.83 44.67
N PRO A 12 -19.01 22.90 44.83
CA PRO A 12 -17.72 22.93 44.14
C PRO A 12 -17.80 22.31 42.74
N VAL A 13 -17.30 23.01 41.72
CA VAL A 13 -17.23 22.49 40.34
C VAL A 13 -15.93 21.70 40.14
N LYS A 14 -16.09 20.38 40.14
CA LYS A 14 -15.37 19.33 39.39
C LYS A 14 -14.01 19.73 38.76
N ALA A 15 -12.94 19.11 39.26
CA ALA A 15 -11.61 19.14 38.66
C ALA A 15 -11.66 18.69 37.19
N ALA A 16 -11.32 19.61 36.27
CA ALA A 16 -11.18 19.30 34.86
C ALA A 16 -9.88 18.54 34.62
N ALA A 17 -10.01 17.29 34.18
CA ALA A 17 -8.91 16.47 33.70
C ALA A 17 -8.22 17.16 32.51
N LYS A 18 -6.88 17.17 32.51
CA LYS A 18 -6.07 17.58 31.37
C LYS A 18 -6.38 16.66 30.18
N PRO A 19 -6.78 17.17 29.00
CA PRO A 19 -6.76 16.35 27.81
C PRO A 19 -5.29 16.15 27.41
N ALA A 20 -4.84 14.91 27.47
CA ALA A 20 -3.62 14.49 26.78
C ALA A 20 -3.84 14.72 25.28
N SER A 21 -3.26 15.79 24.76
CA SER A 21 -3.17 15.99 23.31
C SER A 21 -2.11 15.03 22.78
N HIS A 22 -2.50 13.80 22.48
CA HIS A 22 -1.83 13.07 21.41
C HIS A 22 -2.20 13.79 20.12
N ARG A 23 -1.37 14.76 19.75
CA ARG A 23 -1.34 15.33 18.40
C ARG A 23 -1.02 14.17 17.46
N ALA A 24 -2.05 13.53 16.91
CA ALA A 24 -1.89 12.59 15.83
C ALA A 24 -1.10 13.30 14.72
N ALA A 25 0.06 12.77 14.37
CA ALA A 25 0.82 13.28 13.24
C ALA A 25 -0.10 13.24 12.02
N PRO A 26 -0.07 14.27 11.15
CA PRO A 26 -0.82 14.21 9.91
C PRO A 26 -0.25 13.05 9.08
N THR A 27 -0.97 11.93 9.05
CA THR A 27 -0.73 10.86 8.08
C THR A 27 -0.97 11.45 6.72
N LYS A 28 0.13 11.76 6.00
CA LYS A 28 0.07 12.13 4.59
C LYS A 28 -0.82 11.12 3.87
N PRO A 29 -1.71 11.52 2.95
CA PRO A 29 -2.46 10.54 2.18
C PRO A 29 -1.46 9.65 1.43
N PHE A 30 -1.49 8.35 1.73
CA PHE A 30 -0.68 7.37 1.02
C PHE A 30 -1.50 6.87 -0.18
N LEU A 31 -0.98 7.10 -1.37
CA LEU A 31 -1.52 6.46 -2.56
C LEU A 31 -1.09 4.98 -2.54
N ARG A 32 -2.02 4.10 -2.18
CA ARG A 32 -1.87 2.64 -2.28
C ARG A 32 -2.85 2.14 -3.36
N PHE A 33 -2.47 1.11 -4.10
CA PHE A 33 -3.39 0.42 -5.00
C PHE A 33 -3.97 -0.81 -4.29
N PHE A 34 -5.18 -1.18 -4.67
CA PHE A 34 -5.76 -2.43 -4.21
C PHE A 34 -5.14 -3.61 -4.96
N HIS A 35 -4.70 -4.63 -4.23
CA HIS A 35 -4.46 -5.97 -4.76
C HIS A 35 -5.40 -6.96 -4.08
N SER A 36 -5.69 -8.09 -4.74
CA SER A 36 -6.54 -9.12 -4.15
C SER A 36 -5.88 -9.78 -2.93
N ALA A 37 -6.71 -10.37 -2.05
CA ALA A 37 -6.23 -11.16 -0.92
C ALA A 37 -5.38 -12.36 -1.40
N GLU A 38 -5.76 -12.97 -2.53
CA GLU A 38 -4.99 -14.05 -3.17
C GLU A 38 -3.60 -13.58 -3.64
N LEU A 39 -3.51 -12.39 -4.26
CA LEU A 39 -2.23 -11.82 -4.67
C LEU A 39 -1.37 -11.46 -3.45
N ARG A 40 -1.98 -10.95 -2.38
CA ARG A 40 -1.29 -10.70 -1.10
C ARG A 40 -0.68 -11.98 -0.56
N LYS A 41 -1.51 -13.03 -0.43
CA LYS A 41 -1.10 -14.35 0.08
C LYS A 41 0.03 -14.93 -0.76
N LYS A 42 -0.14 -14.98 -2.09
CA LYS A 42 0.90 -15.46 -3.01
C LYS A 42 2.21 -14.68 -2.85
N THR A 43 2.13 -13.37 -2.72
CA THR A 43 3.32 -12.53 -2.52
C THR A 43 4.03 -12.92 -1.24
N LEU A 44 3.32 -12.91 -0.10
CA LEU A 44 3.91 -13.24 1.20
C LEU A 44 4.54 -14.65 1.21
N SER A 45 3.87 -15.64 0.61
CA SER A 45 4.43 -16.98 0.48
C SER A 45 5.73 -17.04 -0.34
N VAL A 46 5.85 -16.24 -1.40
CA VAL A 46 7.10 -16.17 -2.18
C VAL A 46 8.21 -15.45 -1.40
N LEU A 47 7.87 -14.38 -0.67
CA LEU A 47 8.85 -13.69 0.18
C LEU A 47 9.38 -14.64 1.27
N GLU A 48 8.48 -15.33 1.98
CA GLU A 48 8.85 -16.33 2.99
C GLU A 48 9.70 -17.46 2.41
N LEU A 49 9.36 -17.95 1.20
CA LEU A 49 10.15 -18.98 0.52
C LEU A 49 11.60 -18.52 0.28
N ILE A 50 11.78 -17.32 -0.26
CA ILE A 50 13.11 -16.80 -0.63
C ILE A 50 13.97 -16.56 0.61
N GLU A 51 13.37 -16.02 1.66
CA GLU A 51 14.09 -15.63 2.88
C GLU A 51 14.53 -16.82 3.73
N ASN A 52 13.79 -17.93 3.66
CA ASN A 52 14.13 -19.15 4.38
C ASN A 52 14.85 -20.19 3.50
N ALA A 53 15.06 -19.89 2.21
CA ALA A 53 15.73 -20.80 1.30
C ALA A 53 17.24 -20.91 1.61
N PRO A 54 17.82 -22.12 1.57
CA PRO A 54 19.28 -22.30 1.63
C PRO A 54 20.01 -21.57 0.47
N ASP A 55 19.36 -21.47 -0.68
CA ASP A 55 19.81 -20.68 -1.82
C ASP A 55 18.66 -19.80 -2.32
N ALA A 56 18.64 -18.54 -1.88
CA ALA A 56 17.67 -17.53 -2.33
C ALA A 56 17.70 -17.32 -3.86
N THR A 57 18.84 -17.54 -4.51
CA THR A 57 19.02 -17.27 -5.94
C THR A 57 18.28 -18.26 -6.84
N ALA A 58 17.99 -19.47 -6.32
CA ALA A 58 17.14 -20.45 -7.00
C ALA A 58 15.69 -19.95 -7.21
N HIS A 59 15.28 -18.91 -6.48
CA HIS A 59 13.90 -18.41 -6.48
C HIS A 59 13.72 -17.04 -7.15
N ARG A 60 14.75 -16.53 -7.85
CA ARG A 60 14.70 -15.25 -8.61
C ARG A 60 13.48 -15.13 -9.53
N GLY A 61 13.16 -16.21 -10.25
CA GLY A 61 12.02 -16.24 -11.17
C GLY A 61 10.69 -16.02 -10.45
N ALA A 62 10.51 -16.66 -9.30
CA ALA A 62 9.30 -16.53 -8.49
C ALA A 62 9.11 -15.08 -7.99
N LEU A 63 10.19 -14.44 -7.54
CA LEU A 63 10.15 -13.03 -7.15
C LEU A 63 9.77 -12.14 -8.32
N ALA A 64 10.40 -12.32 -9.47
CA ALA A 64 10.13 -11.54 -10.67
C ALA A 64 8.66 -11.65 -11.11
N ASP A 65 8.11 -12.86 -11.12
CA ASP A 65 6.73 -13.09 -11.52
C ASP A 65 5.74 -12.43 -10.56
N VAL A 66 5.98 -12.48 -9.24
CA VAL A 66 5.13 -11.79 -8.27
C VAL A 66 5.21 -10.27 -8.45
N VAL A 67 6.40 -9.71 -8.60
CA VAL A 67 6.59 -8.26 -8.84
C VAL A 67 5.84 -7.80 -10.09
N ILE A 68 5.88 -8.59 -11.17
CA ILE A 68 5.13 -8.31 -12.41
C ILE A 68 3.63 -8.28 -12.16
N VAL A 69 3.09 -9.25 -11.43
CA VAL A 69 1.65 -9.31 -11.13
C VAL A 69 1.22 -8.15 -10.21
N LEU A 70 2.06 -7.75 -9.25
CA LEU A 70 1.84 -6.58 -8.40
C LEU A 70 1.81 -5.29 -9.23
N MET A 71 2.78 -5.07 -10.12
CA MET A 71 2.80 -3.90 -11.00
C MET A 71 1.57 -3.86 -11.91
N LYS A 72 1.15 -5.00 -12.46
CA LYS A 72 -0.08 -5.09 -13.26
C LYS A 72 -1.29 -4.61 -12.45
N SER A 73 -1.44 -5.08 -11.21
CA SER A 73 -2.51 -4.65 -10.31
C SER A 73 -2.45 -3.14 -10.01
N GLY A 74 -1.24 -2.59 -9.84
CA GLY A 74 -1.01 -1.16 -9.65
C GLY A 74 -1.39 -0.32 -10.87
N PHE A 75 -0.98 -0.73 -12.07
CA PHE A 75 -1.36 -0.04 -13.30
C PHE A 75 -2.88 -0.07 -13.54
N ASP A 76 -3.50 -1.23 -13.34
CA ASP A 76 -4.95 -1.37 -13.44
C ASP A 76 -5.65 -0.45 -12.44
N GLY A 77 -5.14 -0.36 -11.20
CA GLY A 77 -5.67 0.47 -10.13
C GLY A 77 -5.50 1.97 -10.33
N TYR A 78 -4.38 2.43 -10.87
CA TYR A 78 -4.09 3.85 -11.06
C TYR A 78 -4.51 4.41 -12.41
N PHE A 79 -4.65 3.57 -13.44
CA PHE A 79 -4.93 4.04 -14.79
C PHE A 79 -6.29 3.54 -15.32
N LEU A 80 -6.48 2.23 -15.41
CA LEU A 80 -7.72 1.69 -16.00
C LEU A 80 -8.95 1.89 -15.12
N ALA A 81 -8.85 1.66 -13.80
CA ALA A 81 -9.98 1.80 -12.90
C ALA A 81 -10.50 3.26 -12.81
N PRO A 82 -9.65 4.30 -12.72
CA PRO A 82 -10.11 5.67 -12.79
C PRO A 82 -10.75 6.04 -14.13
N LEU A 83 -10.21 5.58 -15.26
CA LEU A 83 -10.81 5.82 -16.59
C LEU A 83 -12.22 5.24 -16.69
N LYS A 84 -12.42 4.00 -16.21
CA LYS A 84 -13.73 3.36 -16.14
C LYS A 84 -14.70 4.12 -15.24
N LYS A 85 -14.24 4.57 -14.06
CA LYS A 85 -15.05 5.39 -13.13
C LYS A 85 -15.45 6.73 -13.74
N ALA A 86 -14.56 7.33 -14.51
CA ALA A 86 -14.81 8.58 -15.23
C ALA A 86 -15.71 8.39 -16.47
N LYS A 87 -16.03 7.15 -16.86
CA LYS A 87 -16.77 6.81 -18.08
C LYS A 87 -16.13 7.46 -19.31
N ALA A 88 -14.80 7.32 -19.43
CA ALA A 88 -14.00 7.95 -20.50
C ALA A 88 -14.40 7.50 -21.92
N GLY A 89 -15.21 6.44 -22.03
CA GLY A 89 -15.75 5.96 -23.28
C GLY A 89 -14.96 4.78 -23.82
N PHE A 90 -15.66 3.90 -24.55
CA PHE A 90 -15.13 2.60 -24.98
C PHE A 90 -13.80 2.72 -25.75
N LEU A 91 -13.71 3.64 -26.72
CA LEU A 91 -12.50 3.78 -27.53
C LEU A 91 -11.28 4.19 -26.68
N VAL A 92 -11.45 5.13 -25.74
CA VAL A 92 -10.39 5.58 -24.84
C VAL A 92 -9.95 4.45 -23.91
N GLU A 93 -10.90 3.72 -23.31
CA GLU A 93 -10.62 2.57 -22.45
C GLU A 93 -9.89 1.44 -23.20
N GLN A 94 -10.25 1.18 -24.46
CA GLN A 94 -9.57 0.20 -25.31
C GLN A 94 -8.15 0.64 -25.66
N SER A 95 -7.96 1.88 -26.09
CA SER A 95 -6.62 2.43 -26.35
C SER A 95 -5.73 2.36 -25.12
N ALA A 96 -6.26 2.71 -23.95
CA ALA A 96 -5.56 2.59 -22.68
C ALA A 96 -5.19 1.14 -22.35
N THR A 97 -6.10 0.19 -22.58
CA THR A 97 -5.86 -1.24 -22.34
C THR A 97 -4.74 -1.77 -23.24
N VAL A 98 -4.79 -1.49 -24.55
CA VAL A 98 -3.77 -1.93 -25.51
C VAL A 98 -2.41 -1.29 -25.21
N GLY A 99 -2.37 0.02 -24.97
CA GLY A 99 -1.13 0.72 -24.61
C GLY A 99 -0.51 0.16 -23.32
N LEU A 100 -1.35 -0.13 -22.31
CA LEU A 100 -0.88 -0.69 -21.06
C LEU A 100 -0.37 -2.12 -21.21
N MET A 101 -1.01 -2.95 -22.04
CA MET A 101 -0.50 -4.29 -22.36
C MET A 101 0.91 -4.23 -22.96
N GLY A 102 1.16 -3.31 -23.89
CA GLY A 102 2.49 -3.10 -24.46
C GLY A 102 3.53 -2.68 -23.41
N ALA A 103 3.19 -1.70 -22.56
CA ALA A 103 4.06 -1.26 -21.47
C ALA A 103 4.35 -2.39 -20.47
N GLN A 104 3.34 -3.20 -20.14
CA GLN A 104 3.46 -4.35 -19.24
C GLN A 104 4.39 -5.43 -19.80
N GLN A 105 4.42 -5.65 -21.12
CA GLN A 105 5.38 -6.58 -21.73
C GLN A 105 6.82 -6.10 -21.57
N VAL A 106 7.07 -4.81 -21.88
CA VAL A 106 8.40 -4.22 -21.77
C VAL A 106 8.90 -4.26 -20.34
N ILE A 107 8.10 -3.77 -19.38
CA ILE A 107 8.49 -3.76 -17.97
C ILE A 107 8.65 -5.18 -17.42
N GLY A 108 7.84 -6.15 -17.88
CA GLY A 108 7.97 -7.55 -17.49
C GLY A 108 9.28 -8.16 -17.93
N SER A 109 9.74 -7.85 -19.15
CA SER A 109 11.05 -8.29 -19.64
C SER A 109 12.20 -7.68 -18.83
N VAL A 110 12.14 -6.35 -18.59
CA VAL A 110 13.13 -5.64 -17.77
C VAL A 110 13.20 -6.21 -16.35
N THR A 111 12.04 -6.47 -15.74
CA THR A 111 11.94 -7.03 -14.38
C THR A 111 12.61 -8.39 -14.28
N ARG A 112 12.33 -9.29 -15.22
CA ARG A 112 12.95 -10.63 -15.25
C ARG A 112 14.46 -10.56 -15.48
N ASN A 113 14.92 -9.66 -16.35
CA ASN A 113 16.35 -9.48 -16.60
C ASN A 113 17.10 -8.95 -15.38
N ILE A 114 16.52 -7.98 -14.66
CA ILE A 114 17.16 -7.38 -13.47
C ILE A 114 17.14 -8.37 -12.30
N ILE A 115 15.95 -8.84 -11.90
CA ILE A 115 15.80 -9.74 -10.75
C ILE A 115 16.48 -11.08 -11.02
N GLY A 116 16.44 -11.57 -12.26
CA GLY A 116 17.11 -12.80 -12.70
C GLY A 116 18.63 -12.79 -12.54
N ARG A 117 19.25 -11.63 -12.30
CA ARG A 117 20.70 -11.47 -12.13
C ARG A 117 21.11 -11.05 -10.71
N MET A 118 20.16 -10.82 -9.81
CA MET A 118 20.45 -10.35 -8.45
C MET A 118 21.09 -11.43 -7.58
N ASP A 119 22.11 -11.08 -6.80
CA ASP A 119 22.65 -11.99 -5.78
C ASP A 119 21.70 -12.15 -4.58
N ALA A 120 22.05 -13.06 -3.65
CA ALA A 120 21.21 -13.34 -2.49
C ALA A 120 20.96 -12.09 -1.60
N PRO A 121 21.97 -11.30 -1.21
CA PRO A 121 21.73 -10.06 -0.45
C PRO A 121 20.76 -9.08 -1.15
N GLN A 122 20.91 -8.91 -2.47
CA GLN A 122 20.01 -8.05 -3.25
C GLN A 122 18.57 -8.58 -3.25
N LEU A 123 18.38 -9.89 -3.44
CA LEU A 123 17.05 -10.51 -3.41
C LEU A 123 16.38 -10.34 -2.05
N LEU A 124 17.11 -10.57 -0.95
CA LEU A 124 16.59 -10.41 0.40
C LEU A 124 16.23 -8.95 0.70
N SER A 125 17.04 -8.01 0.23
CA SER A 125 16.74 -6.57 0.35
C SER A 125 15.44 -6.19 -0.39
N VAL A 126 15.23 -6.72 -1.60
CA VAL A 126 13.98 -6.52 -2.35
C VAL A 126 12.79 -7.17 -1.61
N CYS A 127 12.97 -8.38 -1.06
CA CYS A 127 11.91 -9.06 -0.30
C CYS A 127 11.48 -8.25 0.92
N GLY A 128 12.44 -7.76 1.72
CA GLY A 128 12.17 -6.90 2.87
C GLY A 128 11.42 -5.63 2.46
N SER A 129 11.87 -4.96 1.40
CA SER A 129 11.21 -3.75 0.89
C SER A 129 9.76 -4.00 0.45
N ILE A 130 9.49 -5.15 -0.21
CA ILE A 130 8.12 -5.52 -0.59
C ILE A 130 7.27 -5.83 0.62
N ARG A 131 7.82 -6.49 1.66
CA ARG A 131 7.10 -6.77 2.89
C ARG A 131 6.67 -5.50 3.61
N GLU A 132 7.55 -4.51 3.75
CA GLU A 132 7.23 -3.21 4.36
C GLU A 132 6.07 -2.50 3.64
N MET A 133 5.94 -2.69 2.32
CA MET A 133 4.81 -2.13 1.56
C MET A 133 3.48 -2.87 1.77
N MET A 134 3.50 -4.10 2.28
CA MET A 134 2.33 -4.96 2.52
C MET A 134 1.71 -4.79 3.92
N GLU A 135 2.38 -4.03 4.79
CA GLU A 135 1.98 -3.68 6.16
C GLU A 135 1.34 -2.27 6.23
#